data_AF-A0A2G5U2X1-F1
#
_entry.id   AF-A0A2G5U2X1-F1
#
_cell.length_a   1.000
_cell.length_b   1.000
_cell.length_c   1.000
_cell.angle_alpha   90.00
_cell.angle_beta   90.00
_cell.angle_gamma   90.00
#
_symmetry.space_group_name_H-M   'P 1'
#
loop_
_entity.id
_entity.type
_entity.pdbx_description
1 polymer ?
#
loop_
_entity_poly.entity_id
_entity_poly.type
_entity_poly.pdbx_seq_one_letter_code
_entity_poly.pdbx_strand_id
1 'polypeptide(L)'
;MISLPVVEPHSESGALVVVGRNELADYRYHPLVSGRSIRPEDVQMLDALPLATNSSGICLFGINDGCDLVAELMAKSWTNVYRLDGLIKRPVENHSEVTKLTRHRIEKVLSRMESEFRGASFRHANVDLESSEAFELARRGTPRAQLPGAQIVYSIDLNWFRSPRFSVTAQCSGEDDEMLRRLIEHIGSNLGLESATIRLQRQNFGPFGSENALLEKQINLQNIVRNIQLNRGILSSSASIDKKVVTECSESEHSSKNSEIFDGFGLKESTKLDDYDAMRPVWPRNY
;
A
#
# COMPACT_ATOMS: atom_id res chain seq x y z
N MET A 1 29.89 -24.60 22.24
CA MET A 1 31.26 -25.07 22.48
C MET A 1 31.61 -26.06 21.38
N ILE A 2 32.83 -25.99 20.85
CA ILE A 2 33.36 -26.99 19.92
C ILE A 2 34.18 -27.98 20.74
N SER A 3 33.92 -29.27 20.54
CA SER A 3 34.72 -30.34 21.10
C SER A 3 35.84 -30.69 20.13
N LEU A 4 37.09 -30.41 20.52
CA LEU A 4 38.28 -30.79 19.74
C LEU A 4 38.95 -32.01 20.38
N PRO A 5 39.32 -33.03 19.60
CA PRO A 5 40.06 -34.17 20.12
C PRO A 5 41.48 -33.74 20.51
N VAL A 6 41.91 -34.13 21.71
CA VAL A 6 43.32 -34.05 22.12
C VAL A 6 43.99 -35.32 21.62
N VAL A 7 45.01 -35.15 20.78
CA VAL A 7 45.68 -36.26 20.09
C VAL A 7 47.12 -36.35 20.56
N GLU A 8 47.52 -37.53 21.03
CA GLU A 8 48.88 -37.80 21.47
C GLU A 8 49.40 -39.07 20.77
N PRO A 9 50.72 -39.18 20.54
CA PRO A 9 51.29 -40.37 19.92
C PRO A 9 51.24 -41.56 20.88
N HIS A 10 50.79 -42.72 20.38
CA HIS A 10 50.80 -43.98 21.11
C HIS A 10 52.24 -44.41 21.41
N SER A 11 52.50 -44.80 22.66
CA SER A 11 53.84 -45.02 23.21
C SER A 11 54.69 -46.06 22.48
N GLU A 12 54.06 -47.06 21.86
CA GLU A 12 54.78 -48.16 21.18
C GLU A 12 54.75 -48.07 19.64
N SER A 13 53.67 -47.56 19.07
CA SER A 13 53.44 -47.60 17.62
C SER A 13 53.64 -46.24 16.93
N GLY A 14 53.74 -45.15 17.70
CA GLY A 14 53.83 -43.78 17.19
C GLY A 14 52.55 -43.29 16.50
N ALA A 15 51.50 -44.11 16.43
CA ALA A 15 50.23 -43.73 15.82
C ALA A 15 49.51 -42.69 16.67
N LEU A 16 48.88 -41.71 16.03
CA LEU A 16 48.13 -40.66 16.71
C LEU A 16 46.82 -41.21 17.27
N VAL A 17 46.63 -41.14 18.59
CA VAL A 17 45.43 -41.63 19.29
C VAL A 17 44.75 -40.46 20.01
N VAL A 18 43.42 -40.44 19.97
CA VAL A 18 42.61 -39.43 20.68
C VAL A 18 42.54 -39.81 22.16
N VAL A 19 43.20 -39.04 23.02
CA VAL A 19 43.32 -39.32 24.47
C VAL A 19 42.26 -38.57 25.28
N GLY A 20 41.67 -37.53 24.71
CA GLY A 20 40.63 -36.76 25.37
C GLY A 20 39.91 -35.81 24.42
N ARG A 21 39.00 -35.02 24.97
CA ARG A 21 38.28 -33.98 24.23
C ARG A 21 38.32 -32.68 25.04
N ASN A 22 38.80 -31.62 24.41
CA ASN A 22 38.77 -30.28 24.96
C ASN A 22 37.50 -29.57 24.49
N GLU A 23 36.75 -29.01 25.42
CA GLU A 23 35.62 -28.14 25.11
C GLU A 23 36.11 -26.69 25.03
N LEU A 24 36.09 -26.14 23.82
CA LEU A 24 36.45 -24.74 23.57
C LEU A 24 35.19 -23.93 23.27
N ALA A 25 35.20 -22.65 23.64
CA ALA A 25 34.16 -21.73 23.24
C ALA A 25 34.10 -21.66 21.69
N ASP A 26 32.89 -21.78 21.13
CA ASP A 26 32.68 -21.67 19.69
C ASP A 26 32.51 -20.20 19.32
N TYR A 27 33.51 -19.64 18.65
CA TYR A 27 33.49 -18.23 18.24
C TYR A 27 33.11 -18.02 16.77
N ARG A 28 32.74 -19.07 16.02
CA ARG A 28 32.46 -18.96 14.57
C ARG A 28 31.33 -17.98 14.25
N TYR A 29 30.34 -17.90 15.13
CA TYR A 29 29.19 -16.99 15.01
C TYR A 29 29.27 -15.79 15.97
N HIS A 30 30.41 -15.61 16.64
CA HIS A 30 30.56 -14.51 17.58
C HIS A 30 30.61 -13.18 16.81
N PRO A 31 29.81 -12.16 17.16
CA PRO A 31 29.70 -10.92 16.37
C PRO A 31 31.01 -10.16 16.15
N LEU A 32 31.99 -10.32 17.06
CA LEU A 32 33.33 -9.71 16.93
C LEU A 32 34.25 -10.46 15.94
N VAL A 33 33.90 -11.68 15.54
CA VAL A 33 34.69 -12.54 14.64
C VAL A 33 34.03 -12.58 13.27
N SER A 34 32.73 -12.89 13.21
CA SER A 34 31.96 -12.98 11.96
C SER A 34 31.35 -11.65 11.51
N GLY A 35 31.40 -10.61 12.34
CA GLY A 35 30.60 -9.41 12.16
C GLY A 35 29.13 -9.62 12.52
N ARG A 36 28.31 -8.59 12.33
CA ARG A 36 26.85 -8.69 12.50
C ARG A 36 26.27 -9.64 11.44
N SER A 37 25.35 -10.51 11.85
CA SER A 37 24.72 -11.49 10.97
C SER A 37 23.84 -10.88 9.89
N ILE A 38 23.33 -9.65 10.11
CA ILE A 38 22.51 -8.90 9.17
C ILE A 38 23.05 -7.47 9.13
N ARG A 39 23.16 -6.95 7.93
CA ARG A 39 23.55 -5.57 7.65
C ARG A 39 22.39 -4.83 6.99
N PRO A 40 22.34 -3.49 7.07
CA PRO A 40 21.31 -2.70 6.40
C PRO A 40 21.23 -2.98 4.90
N GLU A 41 22.38 -3.23 4.24
CA GLU A 41 22.45 -3.58 2.82
C GLU A 41 21.80 -4.92 2.46
N ASP A 42 21.59 -5.82 3.43
CA ASP A 42 20.92 -7.11 3.20
C ASP A 42 19.38 -6.97 3.14
N VAL A 43 18.86 -5.77 3.46
CA VAL A 43 17.43 -5.47 3.45
C VAL A 43 17.16 -4.32 2.50
N GLN A 44 16.70 -4.65 1.30
CA GLN A 44 16.22 -3.69 0.32
C GLN A 44 14.72 -3.47 0.51
N MET A 45 14.28 -2.22 0.40
CA MET A 45 12.89 -1.84 0.44
C MET A 45 12.58 -0.88 -0.69
N LEU A 46 11.47 -1.11 -1.39
CA LEU A 46 10.99 -0.25 -2.48
C LEU A 46 9.51 0.05 -2.27
N ASP A 47 9.15 1.33 -2.22
CA ASP A 47 7.76 1.77 -2.19
C ASP A 47 7.16 1.72 -3.60
N ALA A 48 6.00 1.08 -3.76
CA ALA A 48 5.33 0.98 -5.05
C ALA A 48 4.70 2.30 -5.49
N LEU A 49 4.11 3.05 -4.55
CA LEU A 49 3.47 4.32 -4.82
C LEU A 49 3.58 5.22 -3.57
N PRO A 50 4.63 6.05 -3.51
CA PRO A 50 4.92 6.90 -2.36
C PRO A 50 3.80 7.90 -2.08
N LEU A 51 3.49 8.09 -0.80
CA LEU A 51 2.60 9.16 -0.33
C LEU A 51 3.41 10.38 0.11
N ALA A 52 2.88 11.57 -0.11
CA ALA A 52 3.47 12.80 0.42
C ALA A 52 3.48 12.82 1.96
N THR A 53 4.33 13.65 2.55
CA THR A 53 4.51 13.75 4.01
C THR A 53 3.25 14.16 4.77
N ASN A 54 2.34 14.89 4.13
CA ASN A 54 1.04 15.32 4.65
C ASN A 54 -0.12 14.43 4.18
N SER A 55 0.19 13.26 3.63
CA SER A 55 -0.75 12.24 3.20
C SER A 55 -0.60 10.98 4.06
N SER A 56 -1.64 10.17 4.11
CA SER A 56 -1.65 8.95 4.91
C SER A 56 -2.39 7.83 4.19
N GLY A 57 -2.35 6.63 4.76
CA GLY A 57 -3.05 5.48 4.22
C GLY A 57 -2.17 4.25 4.13
N ILE A 58 -2.65 3.28 3.38
CA ILE A 58 -1.92 2.04 3.11
C ILE A 58 -0.71 2.35 2.25
N CYS A 59 0.42 1.68 2.46
CA CYS A 59 1.58 1.74 1.56
C CYS A 59 2.02 0.31 1.24
N LEU A 60 2.34 0.06 -0.03
CA LEU A 60 2.82 -1.23 -0.47
C LEU A 60 4.33 -1.17 -0.66
N PHE A 61 5.05 -2.01 0.06
CA PHE A 61 6.50 -2.11 -0.02
C PHE A 61 6.91 -3.48 -0.59
N GLY A 62 7.78 -3.47 -1.59
CA GLY A 62 8.61 -4.61 -1.94
C GLY A 62 9.77 -4.73 -0.95
N ILE A 63 10.08 -5.96 -0.53
CA ILE A 63 11.21 -6.25 0.36
C ILE A 63 12.09 -7.30 -0.34
N ASN A 64 13.39 -7.03 -0.47
CA ASN A 64 14.38 -7.88 -1.16
C ASN A 64 13.87 -8.32 -2.54
N ASP A 65 13.75 -9.63 -2.80
CA ASP A 65 13.23 -10.18 -4.06
C ASP A 65 11.83 -9.62 -4.43
N GLY A 66 11.07 -9.14 -3.45
CA GLY A 66 9.79 -8.47 -3.68
C GLY A 66 9.91 -7.12 -4.38
N CYS A 67 11.09 -6.48 -4.38
CA CYS A 67 11.35 -5.24 -5.11
C CYS A 67 11.20 -5.44 -6.63
N ASP A 68 11.61 -6.60 -7.16
CA ASP A 68 11.52 -6.92 -8.59
C ASP A 68 10.06 -7.04 -9.06
N LEU A 69 9.15 -7.41 -8.14
CA LEU A 69 7.72 -7.55 -8.43
C LEU A 69 7.01 -6.19 -8.53
N VAL A 70 7.56 -5.12 -7.97
CA VAL A 70 6.88 -3.81 -7.90
C VAL A 70 6.53 -3.28 -9.29
N ALA A 71 7.45 -3.39 -10.26
CA ALA A 71 7.21 -2.94 -11.62
C ALA A 71 6.07 -3.70 -12.30
N GLU A 72 5.99 -5.01 -12.10
CA GLU A 72 4.89 -5.84 -12.62
C GLU A 72 3.55 -5.45 -11.97
N LEU A 73 3.55 -5.20 -10.66
CA LEU A 73 2.34 -4.78 -9.94
C LEU A 73 1.85 -3.41 -10.42
N MET A 74 2.74 -2.45 -10.61
CA MET A 74 2.38 -1.13 -11.15
C MET A 74 1.84 -1.23 -12.57
N ALA A 75 2.36 -2.14 -13.40
CA ALA A 75 1.86 -2.39 -14.75
C ALA A 75 0.42 -2.96 -14.78
N LYS A 76 -0.10 -3.48 -13.66
CA LYS A 76 -1.51 -3.93 -13.57
C LYS A 76 -2.49 -2.75 -13.52
N SER A 77 -2.02 -1.52 -13.28
CA SER A 77 -2.85 -0.31 -13.20
C SER A 77 -4.09 -0.52 -12.34
N TRP A 78 -3.91 -1.10 -11.15
CA TRP A 78 -5.02 -1.33 -10.22
C TRP A 78 -5.68 -0.02 -9.82
N THR A 79 -6.96 -0.12 -9.46
CA THR A 79 -7.69 1.01 -8.92
C THR A 79 -7.49 1.12 -7.43
N ASN A 80 -7.21 2.34 -7.01
CA ASN A 80 -6.96 2.73 -5.63
C ASN A 80 -8.07 3.69 -5.19
N VAL A 81 -8.50 3.54 -3.95
CA VAL A 81 -9.58 4.31 -3.34
C VAL A 81 -8.96 5.30 -2.37
N TYR A 82 -9.29 6.57 -2.53
CA TYR A 82 -8.81 7.65 -1.68
C TYR A 82 -9.98 8.34 -1.01
N ARG A 83 -9.79 8.62 0.28
CA ARG A 83 -10.61 9.57 1.01
C ARG A 83 -9.92 10.92 0.99
N LEU A 84 -10.58 11.91 0.41
CA LEU A 84 -10.10 13.28 0.31
C LEU A 84 -11.02 14.19 1.11
N ASP A 85 -10.48 14.91 2.08
CA ASP A 85 -11.23 15.93 2.80
C ASP A 85 -10.84 17.31 2.28
N GLY A 86 -11.84 18.07 1.83
CA GLY A 86 -11.69 19.41 1.28
C GLY A 86 -12.21 20.49 2.24
N LEU A 87 -11.54 21.64 2.22
CA LEU A 87 -12.01 22.89 2.81
C LEU A 87 -12.38 23.85 1.68
N ILE A 88 -13.56 24.43 1.77
CA ILE A 88 -13.97 25.53 0.90
C ILE A 88 -13.47 26.82 1.53
N LYS A 89 -12.59 27.51 0.82
CA LYS A 89 -12.08 28.81 1.26
C LYS A 89 -13.19 29.83 1.10
N ARG A 90 -13.25 30.73 2.08
CA ARG A 90 -14.21 31.83 2.07
C ARG A 90 -13.63 32.93 1.17
N PRO A 91 -14.24 33.25 0.02
CA PRO A 91 -13.80 34.40 -0.76
C PRO A 91 -14.00 35.65 0.09
N VAL A 92 -12.99 36.51 0.12
CA VAL A 92 -12.97 37.74 0.94
C VAL A 92 -14.10 38.70 0.51
N GLU A 93 -14.55 38.61 -0.74
CA GLU A 93 -15.56 39.51 -1.32
C GLU A 93 -17.00 38.95 -1.25
N ASN A 94 -17.17 37.61 -1.24
CA ASN A 94 -18.49 36.97 -1.42
C ASN A 94 -18.91 36.10 -0.22
N HIS A 95 -19.13 36.75 0.93
CA HIS A 95 -19.61 36.09 2.15
C HIS A 95 -20.93 35.31 1.98
N SER A 96 -21.78 35.71 1.03
CA SER A 96 -23.12 35.17 0.82
C SER A 96 -23.16 33.89 -0.04
N GLU A 97 -22.10 33.56 -0.79
CA GLU A 97 -22.08 32.39 -1.68
C GLU A 97 -21.73 31.09 -0.95
N VAL A 98 -20.83 31.15 0.03
CA VAL A 98 -20.45 29.99 0.85
C VAL A 98 -21.59 29.52 1.75
N THR A 99 -22.42 30.43 2.23
CA THR A 99 -23.60 30.15 3.06
C THR A 99 -24.73 29.50 2.27
N LYS A 100 -24.76 29.66 0.94
CA LYS A 100 -25.76 29.06 0.04
C LYS A 100 -25.36 27.69 -0.50
N LEU A 101 -24.17 27.19 -0.15
CA LEU A 101 -23.71 25.90 -0.63
C LEU A 101 -24.51 24.78 0.06
N THR A 102 -25.20 23.98 -0.75
CA THR A 102 -25.98 22.83 -0.30
C THR A 102 -25.29 21.54 -0.73
N ARG A 103 -25.58 20.44 -0.01
CA ARG A 103 -25.13 19.09 -0.36
C ARG A 103 -25.48 18.74 -1.81
N HIS A 104 -26.72 19.03 -2.22
CA HIS A 104 -27.21 18.77 -3.57
C HIS A 104 -26.38 19.47 -4.66
N ARG A 105 -25.91 20.70 -4.42
CA ARG A 105 -25.08 21.42 -5.40
C ARG A 105 -23.72 20.75 -5.59
N ILE A 106 -23.12 20.23 -4.51
CA ILE A 106 -21.87 19.48 -4.58
C ILE A 106 -22.09 18.17 -5.32
N GLU A 107 -23.10 17.39 -4.96
CA GLU A 107 -23.43 16.13 -5.64
C GLU A 107 -23.65 16.33 -7.14
N LYS A 108 -24.38 17.39 -7.53
CA LYS A 108 -24.58 17.72 -8.94
C LYS A 108 -23.27 18.00 -9.69
N VAL A 109 -22.31 18.66 -9.05
CA VAL A 109 -20.98 18.91 -9.63
C VAL A 109 -20.20 17.60 -9.75
N LEU A 110 -20.22 16.76 -8.70
CA LEU A 110 -19.51 15.48 -8.70
C LEU A 110 -20.04 14.54 -9.77
N SER A 111 -21.36 14.39 -9.91
CA SER A 111 -21.96 13.56 -10.97
C SER A 111 -21.60 14.06 -12.38
N ARG A 112 -21.48 15.37 -12.57
CA ARG A 112 -21.01 15.93 -13.85
C ARG A 112 -19.54 15.57 -14.09
N MET A 113 -18.68 15.77 -13.09
CA MET A 113 -17.26 15.42 -13.18
C MET A 113 -17.05 13.93 -13.43
N GLU A 114 -17.80 13.07 -12.76
CA GLU A 114 -17.78 11.62 -12.97
C GLU A 114 -18.13 11.25 -14.42
N SER A 115 -19.13 11.89 -15.01
CA SER A 115 -19.46 11.71 -16.44
C SER A 115 -18.31 12.14 -17.36
N GLU A 116 -17.65 13.27 -17.05
CA GLU A 116 -16.49 13.76 -17.79
C GLU A 116 -15.30 12.80 -17.67
N PHE A 117 -15.04 12.25 -16.48
CA PHE A 117 -13.97 11.29 -16.25
C PHE A 117 -14.25 9.93 -16.92
N ARG A 118 -15.49 9.44 -16.87
CA ARG A 118 -15.89 8.24 -17.61
C ARG A 118 -15.62 8.41 -19.10
N GLY A 119 -15.98 9.56 -19.68
CA GLY A 119 -15.66 9.89 -21.07
C GLY A 119 -14.15 9.98 -21.35
N ALA A 120 -13.35 10.49 -20.42
CA ALA A 120 -11.89 10.46 -20.52
C ALA A 120 -11.35 9.01 -20.51
N SER A 121 -11.90 8.13 -19.67
CA SER A 121 -11.49 6.72 -19.59
C SER A 121 -11.61 6.00 -20.94
N PHE A 122 -12.72 6.20 -21.66
CA PHE A 122 -12.88 5.62 -22.99
C PHE A 122 -11.86 6.16 -24.00
N ARG A 123 -11.54 7.46 -23.95
CA ARG A 123 -10.51 8.07 -24.80
C ARG A 123 -9.11 7.52 -24.51
N HIS A 124 -8.81 7.22 -23.25
CA HIS A 124 -7.51 6.70 -22.81
C HIS A 124 -7.40 5.16 -22.88
N ALA A 125 -8.50 4.46 -23.21
CA ALA A 125 -8.52 3.01 -23.40
C ALA A 125 -7.93 2.56 -24.75
N ASN A 126 -7.52 3.50 -25.62
CA ASN A 126 -7.02 3.25 -26.98
C ASN A 126 -8.01 2.48 -27.87
N VAL A 127 -9.32 2.72 -27.66
CA VAL A 127 -10.40 2.13 -28.46
C VAL A 127 -11.18 3.25 -29.10
N ASP A 128 -11.53 3.08 -30.38
CA ASP A 128 -12.42 4.00 -31.08
C ASP A 128 -13.84 3.93 -30.51
N LEU A 129 -14.40 5.06 -30.08
CA LEU A 129 -15.73 5.14 -29.45
C LEU A 129 -16.84 4.63 -30.38
N GLU A 130 -16.67 4.75 -31.70
CA GLU A 130 -17.66 4.30 -32.69
C GLU A 130 -17.54 2.81 -33.04
N SER A 131 -16.54 2.12 -32.47
CA SER A 131 -16.27 0.72 -32.77
C SER A 131 -17.16 -0.24 -31.97
N SER A 132 -17.35 -1.43 -32.54
CA SER A 132 -17.98 -2.56 -31.83
C SER A 132 -17.20 -2.96 -30.56
N GLU A 133 -15.87 -2.74 -30.53
CA GLU A 133 -15.05 -3.04 -29.34
C GLU A 133 -15.37 -2.10 -28.18
N ALA A 134 -15.55 -0.79 -28.44
CA ALA A 134 -15.94 0.16 -27.40
C ALA A 134 -17.32 -0.18 -26.81
N PHE A 135 -18.25 -0.61 -27.66
CA PHE A 135 -19.58 -1.05 -27.22
C PHE A 135 -19.50 -2.29 -26.32
N GLU A 136 -18.71 -3.30 -26.69
CA GLU A 136 -18.51 -4.48 -25.86
C GLU A 136 -17.83 -4.14 -24.52
N LEU A 137 -16.84 -3.26 -24.53
CA LEU A 137 -16.18 -2.80 -23.31
C LEU A 137 -17.15 -2.07 -22.39
N ALA A 138 -17.94 -1.15 -22.93
CA ALA A 138 -18.95 -0.41 -22.17
C ALA A 138 -19.99 -1.35 -21.53
N ARG A 139 -20.32 -2.48 -22.17
CA ARG A 139 -21.22 -3.50 -21.61
C ARG A 139 -20.60 -4.25 -20.43
N ARG A 140 -19.28 -4.40 -20.39
CA ARG A 140 -18.56 -5.11 -19.32
C ARG A 140 -18.24 -4.20 -18.14
N GLY A 141 -18.11 -2.89 -18.36
CA GLY A 141 -17.88 -1.90 -17.31
C GLY A 141 -17.10 -0.69 -17.81
N THR A 142 -16.48 0.03 -16.88
CA THR A 142 -15.61 1.17 -17.24
C THR A 142 -14.25 0.63 -17.71
N PRO A 143 -13.77 1.04 -18.90
CA PRO A 143 -12.54 0.50 -19.46
C PRO A 143 -11.34 1.02 -18.67
N ARG A 144 -10.34 0.16 -18.47
CA ARG A 144 -9.08 0.52 -17.82
C ARG A 144 -8.21 1.35 -18.75
N ALA A 145 -7.54 2.36 -18.21
CA ALA A 145 -6.52 3.11 -18.92
C ALA A 145 -5.43 2.18 -19.46
N GLN A 146 -5.16 2.22 -20.76
CA GLN A 146 -4.03 1.46 -21.36
C GLN A 146 -2.78 2.33 -21.55
N LEU A 147 -2.92 3.65 -21.47
CA LEU A 147 -1.81 4.57 -21.61
C LEU A 147 -0.98 4.60 -20.32
N PRO A 148 0.34 4.28 -20.35
CA PRO A 148 1.20 4.36 -19.18
C PRO A 148 1.20 5.76 -18.57
N GLY A 149 1.03 5.86 -17.26
CA GLY A 149 1.00 7.13 -16.54
C GLY A 149 -0.27 7.96 -16.72
N ALA A 150 -1.29 7.44 -17.40
CA ALA A 150 -2.59 8.12 -17.45
C ALA A 150 -3.26 8.12 -16.08
N GLN A 151 -3.47 9.32 -15.55
CA GLN A 151 -4.22 9.58 -14.32
C GLN A 151 -5.71 9.57 -14.64
N ILE A 152 -6.43 8.56 -14.17
CA ILE A 152 -7.87 8.44 -14.41
C ILE A 152 -8.61 8.29 -13.08
N VAL A 153 -9.65 9.10 -12.91
CA VAL A 153 -10.65 8.96 -11.86
C VAL A 153 -11.83 8.18 -12.43
N TYR A 154 -12.22 7.06 -11.82
CA TYR A 154 -13.32 6.22 -12.29
C TYR A 154 -14.65 6.59 -11.62
N SER A 155 -14.61 6.88 -10.32
CA SER A 155 -15.79 7.29 -9.54
C SER A 155 -15.39 8.35 -8.51
N ILE A 156 -16.35 9.21 -8.17
CA ILE A 156 -16.18 10.19 -7.10
C ILE A 156 -17.50 10.44 -6.36
N ASP A 157 -17.51 10.12 -5.07
CA ASP A 157 -18.71 10.15 -4.24
C ASP A 157 -18.56 11.10 -3.05
N LEU A 158 -19.64 11.80 -2.71
CA LEU A 158 -19.69 12.66 -1.53
C LEU A 158 -20.01 11.84 -0.28
N ASN A 159 -19.02 11.69 0.61
CA ASN A 159 -19.20 11.02 1.89
C ASN A 159 -20.06 11.85 2.84
N TRP A 160 -19.66 13.10 3.07
CA TRP A 160 -20.38 14.04 3.93
C TRP A 160 -20.03 15.48 3.57
N PHE A 161 -20.95 16.38 3.91
CA PHE A 161 -20.75 17.81 3.77
C PHE A 161 -21.26 18.55 5.01
N ARG A 162 -20.40 19.39 5.58
CA ARG A 162 -20.73 20.34 6.63
C ARG A 162 -19.92 21.60 6.39
N SER A 163 -20.55 22.59 5.76
CA SER A 163 -19.92 23.86 5.39
C SER A 163 -19.03 24.41 6.52
N PRO A 164 -17.76 24.76 6.24
CA PRO A 164 -17.10 24.82 4.94
C PRO A 164 -16.36 23.54 4.51
N ARG A 165 -16.53 22.41 5.21
CA ARG A 165 -15.78 21.18 4.96
C ARG A 165 -16.63 20.14 4.25
N PHE A 166 -15.98 19.33 3.43
CA PHE A 166 -16.58 18.17 2.80
C PHE A 166 -15.57 17.03 2.71
N SER A 167 -16.06 15.83 2.45
CA SER A 167 -15.24 14.66 2.23
C SER A 167 -15.77 13.90 1.04
N VAL A 168 -14.88 13.53 0.13
CA VAL A 168 -15.18 12.70 -1.03
C VAL A 168 -14.35 11.43 -1.01
N THR A 169 -14.91 10.37 -1.58
CA THR A 169 -14.19 9.15 -1.92
C THR A 169 -13.97 9.15 -3.41
N ALA A 170 -12.73 8.98 -3.85
CA ALA A 170 -12.38 8.90 -5.27
C ALA A 170 -11.71 7.57 -5.56
N GLN A 171 -12.19 6.84 -6.57
CA GLN A 171 -11.53 5.66 -7.10
C GLN A 171 -10.73 6.07 -8.34
N CYS A 172 -9.43 5.81 -8.36
CA CYS A 172 -8.54 6.27 -9.42
C CYS A 172 -7.44 5.25 -9.73
N SER A 173 -6.75 5.42 -10.86
CA SER A 173 -5.55 4.66 -11.23
C SER A 173 -4.49 5.59 -11.80
N GLY A 174 -3.22 5.26 -11.57
CA GLY A 174 -2.08 6.03 -12.07
C GLY A 174 -1.92 7.37 -11.38
N GLU A 175 -2.54 7.53 -10.21
CA GLU A 175 -2.61 8.75 -9.44
C GLU A 175 -1.29 9.13 -8.79
N ASP A 176 -1.14 10.44 -8.56
CA ASP A 176 -0.15 11.00 -7.67
C ASP A 176 -0.82 11.95 -6.65
N ASP A 177 -0.06 12.31 -5.63
CA ASP A 177 -0.53 13.19 -4.55
C ASP A 177 -0.96 14.57 -5.08
N GLU A 178 -0.34 15.07 -6.14
CA GLU A 178 -0.63 16.37 -6.73
C GLU A 178 -1.96 16.37 -7.48
N MET A 179 -2.24 15.34 -8.27
CA MET A 179 -3.49 15.16 -9.00
C MET A 179 -4.67 15.08 -8.05
N LEU A 180 -4.55 14.32 -6.96
CA LEU A 180 -5.60 14.19 -5.95
C LEU A 180 -5.89 15.53 -5.24
N ARG A 181 -4.89 16.40 -5.09
CA ARG A 181 -5.08 17.75 -4.55
C ARG A 181 -5.75 18.67 -5.57
N ARG A 182 -5.29 18.64 -6.82
CA ARG A 182 -5.91 19.35 -7.93
C ARG A 182 -7.37 18.90 -8.15
N LEU A 183 -7.71 17.65 -7.87
CA LEU A 183 -9.09 17.16 -7.93
C LEU A 183 -10.00 17.93 -6.95
N ILE A 184 -9.56 18.16 -5.72
CA ILE A 184 -10.30 18.99 -4.74
C ILE A 184 -10.43 20.44 -5.21
N GLU A 185 -9.35 21.01 -5.78
CA GLU A 185 -9.35 22.37 -6.36
C GLU A 185 -10.31 22.47 -7.56
N HIS A 186 -10.38 21.42 -8.38
CA HIS A 186 -11.26 21.31 -9.53
C HIS A 186 -12.74 21.24 -9.10
N ILE A 187 -13.06 20.54 -8.01
CA ILE A 187 -14.40 20.55 -7.41
C ILE A 187 -14.77 21.96 -6.95
N GLY A 188 -13.85 22.66 -6.28
CA GLY A 188 -14.06 24.06 -5.88
C GLY A 188 -14.34 24.96 -7.08
N SER A 189 -13.50 24.86 -8.11
CA SER A 189 -13.61 25.66 -9.33
C SER A 189 -14.96 25.44 -10.03
N ASN A 190 -15.45 24.20 -10.12
CA ASN A 190 -16.78 23.90 -10.67
C ASN A 190 -17.93 24.42 -9.79
N LEU A 191 -17.69 24.60 -8.49
CA LEU A 191 -18.62 25.27 -7.59
C LEU A 191 -18.53 26.80 -7.68
N GLY A 192 -17.54 27.36 -8.39
CA GLY A 192 -17.25 28.79 -8.45
C GLY A 192 -16.57 29.31 -7.17
N LEU A 193 -15.89 28.44 -6.43
CA LEU A 193 -15.27 28.75 -5.13
C LEU A 193 -13.82 28.26 -5.11
N GLU A 194 -13.01 28.83 -4.23
CA GLU A 194 -11.70 28.25 -3.94
C GLU A 194 -11.84 27.12 -2.93
N SER A 195 -11.05 26.06 -3.12
CA SER A 195 -10.96 24.94 -2.18
C SER A 195 -9.49 24.59 -1.91
N ALA A 196 -9.26 23.83 -0.84
CA ALA A 196 -7.96 23.24 -0.52
C ALA A 196 -8.15 21.88 0.13
N THR A 197 -7.21 20.96 -0.13
CA THR A 197 -7.18 19.65 0.51
C THR A 197 -6.67 19.76 1.95
N ILE A 198 -7.46 19.29 2.91
CA ILE A 198 -7.08 19.17 4.32
C ILE A 198 -6.41 17.84 4.59
N ARG A 199 -6.98 16.76 4.05
CA ARG A 199 -6.53 15.39 4.30
C ARG A 199 -6.65 14.57 3.03
N LEU A 200 -5.61 13.79 2.77
CA LEU A 200 -5.56 12.79 1.71
C LEU A 200 -5.21 11.46 2.37
N GLN A 201 -6.11 10.48 2.22
CA GLN A 201 -5.92 9.16 2.80
C GLN A 201 -6.19 8.05 1.78
N ARG A 202 -5.18 7.25 1.45
CA ARG A 202 -5.34 6.03 0.64
C ARG A 202 -5.98 4.91 1.48
N GLN A 203 -7.16 4.44 1.06
CA GLN A 203 -7.94 3.41 1.75
C GLN A 203 -7.57 1.99 1.30
N ASN A 204 -7.09 1.81 0.07
CA ASN A 204 -6.57 0.55 -0.46
C ASN A 204 -5.48 0.81 -1.52
N PHE A 205 -4.70 -0.22 -1.78
CA PHE A 205 -3.82 -0.30 -2.95
C PHE A 205 -4.23 -1.55 -3.74
N GLY A 206 -5.04 -1.38 -4.79
CA GLY A 206 -5.68 -2.46 -5.51
C GLY A 206 -6.38 -3.44 -4.55
N PRO A 207 -6.02 -4.73 -4.53
CA PRO A 207 -6.63 -5.71 -3.66
C PRO A 207 -6.16 -5.62 -2.19
N PHE A 208 -5.16 -4.80 -1.88
CA PHE A 208 -4.64 -4.66 -0.51
C PHE A 208 -5.41 -3.58 0.25
N GLY A 209 -6.26 -4.00 1.19
CA GLY A 209 -6.99 -3.12 2.09
C GLY A 209 -6.38 -3.04 3.49
N SER A 210 -7.09 -2.32 4.37
CA SER A 210 -6.64 -2.02 5.73
C SER A 210 -6.53 -3.26 6.63
N GLU A 211 -7.31 -4.29 6.33
CA GLU A 211 -7.31 -5.59 6.99
C GLU A 211 -5.99 -6.36 6.83
N ASN A 212 -5.24 -6.04 5.76
CA ASN A 212 -3.96 -6.64 5.45
C ASN A 212 -2.78 -5.69 5.74
N ALA A 213 -3.03 -4.51 6.31
CA ALA A 213 -2.00 -3.51 6.57
C ALA A 213 -1.43 -3.66 7.99
N LEU A 214 -0.12 -3.46 8.13
CA LEU A 214 0.53 -3.34 9.44
C LEU A 214 0.54 -1.87 9.86
N LEU A 215 0.01 -1.59 11.06
CA LEU A 215 0.20 -0.27 11.69
C LEU A 215 1.65 -0.09 12.13
N GLU A 216 2.10 1.15 12.25
CA GLU A 216 3.48 1.48 12.68
C GLU A 216 3.92 0.74 13.96
N LYS A 217 3.02 0.68 14.95
CA LYS A 217 3.18 -0.04 16.22
C LYS A 217 3.25 -1.57 16.09
N GLN A 218 2.81 -2.12 14.97
CA GLN A 218 2.85 -3.56 14.66
C GLN A 218 4.07 -3.93 13.80
N ILE A 219 4.88 -2.96 13.37
CA ILE A 219 6.07 -3.22 12.55
C ILE A 219 7.14 -3.91 13.41
N ASN A 220 7.23 -5.22 13.29
CA ASN A 220 8.32 -6.04 13.79
C ASN A 220 8.58 -7.18 12.79
N LEU A 221 9.73 -7.85 12.91
CA LEU A 221 10.15 -8.87 11.95
C LEU A 221 9.09 -9.98 11.81
N GLN A 222 8.50 -10.41 12.93
CA GLN A 222 7.50 -11.46 12.97
C GLN A 222 6.25 -11.10 12.17
N ASN A 223 5.71 -9.91 12.41
CA ASN A 223 4.53 -9.40 11.75
C ASN A 223 4.80 -9.11 10.27
N ILE A 224 5.99 -8.61 9.92
CA ILE A 224 6.39 -8.42 8.51
C ILE A 224 6.40 -9.77 7.77
N VAL A 225 7.05 -10.80 8.32
CA VAL A 225 7.10 -12.13 7.70
C VAL A 225 5.70 -12.73 7.54
N ARG A 226 4.86 -12.61 8.57
CA ARG A 226 3.45 -13.04 8.53
C ARG A 226 2.66 -12.28 7.46
N ASN A 227 2.86 -10.96 7.38
CA ASN A 227 2.18 -10.10 6.42
C ASN A 227 2.57 -10.44 4.97
N ILE A 228 3.85 -10.71 4.71
CA ILE A 228 4.33 -11.19 3.41
C ILE A 228 3.64 -12.49 3.02
N GLN A 229 3.50 -13.44 3.94
CA GLN A 229 2.82 -14.72 3.68
C GLN A 229 1.34 -14.54 3.34
N LEU A 230 0.62 -13.70 4.09
CA LEU A 230 -0.79 -13.38 3.80
C LEU A 230 -0.95 -12.71 2.43
N ASN A 231 -0.12 -11.71 2.14
CA ASN A 231 -0.20 -10.94 0.91
C ASN A 231 0.17 -11.75 -0.34
N ARG A 232 0.99 -12.80 -0.22
CA ARG A 232 1.22 -13.76 -1.31
C ARG A 232 -0.06 -14.47 -1.77
N GLY A 233 -0.98 -14.75 -0.85
CA GLY A 233 -2.30 -15.33 -1.18
C GLY A 233 -3.20 -14.37 -1.96
N ILE A 234 -3.11 -13.07 -1.65
CA ILE A 234 -3.84 -12.01 -2.37
C ILE A 234 -3.25 -11.83 -3.77
N LEU A 235 -1.92 -11.88 -3.89
CA LEU A 235 -1.26 -11.80 -5.20
C LEU A 235 -1.66 -12.96 -6.12
N SER A 236 -1.73 -14.19 -5.60
CA SER A 236 -2.12 -15.35 -6.40
C SER A 236 -3.59 -15.32 -6.82
N SER A 237 -4.51 -14.83 -5.97
CA SER A 237 -5.92 -14.67 -6.35
C SER A 237 -6.13 -13.53 -7.36
N SER A 238 -5.35 -12.45 -7.26
CA SER A 238 -5.44 -11.28 -8.14
C SER A 238 -4.99 -11.53 -9.59
N ALA A 239 -4.36 -12.68 -9.89
CA ALA A 239 -3.91 -13.03 -11.23
C ALA A 239 -5.06 -13.21 -12.24
N SER A 240 -6.29 -13.44 -11.78
CA SER A 240 -7.47 -13.65 -12.62
C SER A 240 -8.21 -12.36 -13.03
N ILE A 241 -7.74 -11.17 -12.62
CA ILE A 241 -8.44 -9.91 -12.88
C ILE A 241 -8.37 -9.55 -14.38
N ASP A 242 -9.51 -9.17 -14.97
CA ASP A 242 -9.59 -8.74 -16.36
C ASP A 242 -8.73 -7.47 -16.59
N LYS A 243 -7.81 -7.54 -17.55
CA LYS A 243 -6.88 -6.45 -17.87
C LYS A 243 -7.58 -5.27 -18.53
N LYS A 244 -8.74 -5.47 -19.16
CA LYS A 244 -9.42 -4.44 -19.94
C LYS A 244 -10.45 -3.62 -19.17
N VAL A 245 -10.97 -4.15 -18.06
CA VAL A 245 -12.09 -3.54 -17.32
C VAL A 245 -11.69 -3.28 -15.88
N VAL A 246 -12.19 -2.18 -15.33
CA VAL A 246 -12.09 -1.91 -13.90
C VAL A 246 -13.20 -2.67 -13.19
N THR A 247 -12.82 -3.58 -12.29
CA THR A 247 -13.76 -4.12 -11.31
C THR A 247 -13.97 -3.04 -10.26
N GLU A 248 -15.19 -2.54 -10.11
CA GLU A 248 -15.56 -1.68 -8.99
C GLU A 248 -15.27 -2.44 -7.69
N CYS A 249 -14.67 -1.76 -6.69
CA CYS A 249 -14.52 -2.35 -5.37
C CYS A 249 -15.93 -2.43 -4.75
N SER A 250 -16.67 -3.50 -5.06
CA SER A 250 -17.87 -3.83 -4.28
C SER A 250 -17.42 -4.20 -2.87
N GLU A 251 -17.99 -3.55 -1.87
CA GLU A 251 -17.84 -3.84 -0.44
C GLU A 251 -18.40 -5.22 -0.08
N SER A 252 -17.84 -6.29 -0.63
CA SER A 252 -18.12 -7.69 -0.29
C SER A 252 -17.19 -8.52 -1.16
N GLU A 253 -16.12 -9.13 -0.65
CA GLU A 253 -16.13 -10.57 -0.34
C GLU A 253 -14.78 -11.03 0.28
N HIS A 254 -14.20 -10.28 1.22
CA HIS A 254 -13.06 -10.78 2.00
C HIS A 254 -13.34 -10.73 3.51
N SER A 255 -14.56 -11.13 3.89
CA SER A 255 -14.80 -11.55 5.27
C SER A 255 -14.23 -12.96 5.47
N SER A 256 -13.30 -13.06 6.43
CA SER A 256 -13.10 -14.26 7.23
C SER A 256 -12.57 -15.50 6.49
N LYS A 257 -11.32 -15.47 6.04
CA LYS A 257 -10.48 -16.67 6.10
C LYS A 257 -9.36 -16.41 7.08
N ASN A 258 -9.61 -16.73 8.35
CA ASN A 258 -8.55 -17.06 9.30
C ASN A 258 -7.87 -18.32 8.75
N SER A 259 -6.93 -18.16 7.82
CA SER A 259 -5.94 -19.20 7.60
C SER A 259 -5.13 -19.26 8.89
N GLU A 260 -5.14 -20.43 9.54
CA GLU A 260 -4.19 -20.70 10.62
C GLU A 260 -2.80 -20.63 9.99
N ILE A 261 -2.17 -19.45 10.06
CA ILE A 261 -0.79 -19.29 9.63
C ILE A 261 0.03 -20.14 10.58
N PHE A 262 0.66 -21.19 10.03
CA PHE A 262 1.56 -22.06 10.77
C PHE A 262 2.68 -21.21 11.36
N ASP A 263 2.64 -21.04 12.67
CA ASP A 263 3.62 -20.29 13.43
C ASP A 263 4.82 -21.19 13.71
N GLY A 264 5.63 -21.44 12.67
CA GLY A 264 6.84 -22.26 12.75
C GLY A 264 7.91 -21.71 13.70
N PHE A 265 7.70 -20.54 14.28
CA PHE A 265 8.58 -19.88 15.23
C PHE A 265 8.01 -19.84 16.66
N GLY A 266 6.80 -20.36 16.92
CA GLY A 266 6.19 -20.39 18.25
C GLY A 266 5.80 -19.01 18.81
N LEU A 267 5.43 -18.05 17.95
CA LEU A 267 5.26 -16.61 18.24
C LEU A 267 3.82 -16.16 18.58
N LYS A 268 2.93 -17.07 18.98
CA LYS A 268 1.55 -16.73 19.41
C LYS A 268 1.49 -15.74 20.59
N GLU A 269 2.61 -15.47 21.26
CA GLU A 269 2.72 -14.50 22.36
C GLU A 269 2.83 -13.03 21.92
N SER A 270 3.34 -12.75 20.70
CA SER A 270 3.64 -11.37 20.24
C SER A 270 2.41 -10.51 19.92
N THR A 271 1.20 -11.06 20.05
CA THR A 271 -0.07 -10.35 19.87
C THR A 271 -0.58 -9.65 21.12
N LYS A 272 0.08 -9.77 22.27
CA LYS A 272 -0.26 -8.95 23.44
C LYS A 272 0.16 -7.50 23.16
N LEU A 273 -0.83 -6.62 23.12
CA LEU A 273 -0.64 -5.16 23.01
C LEU A 273 0.24 -4.59 24.16
N ASP A 274 0.44 -5.37 25.22
CA ASP A 274 1.12 -4.98 26.45
C ASP A 274 2.66 -5.10 26.37
N ASP A 275 3.22 -5.76 25.36
CA ASP A 275 4.68 -5.77 25.10
C ASP A 275 5.12 -4.49 24.36
N TYR A 276 4.67 -3.35 24.90
CA TYR A 276 5.02 -2.02 24.41
C TYR A 276 6.47 -1.71 24.81
N ASP A 277 7.40 -1.91 23.89
CA ASP A 277 8.77 -1.41 24.05
C ASP A 277 8.77 0.12 23.85
N ALA A 278 8.51 0.84 24.93
CA ALA A 278 8.48 2.31 24.99
C ALA A 278 9.83 2.97 24.65
N MET A 279 10.87 2.19 24.37
CA MET A 279 12.20 2.67 23.98
C MET A 279 12.42 2.72 22.46
N ARG A 280 11.41 2.38 21.63
CA ARG A 280 11.54 2.57 20.18
C ARG A 280 11.53 4.05 19.83
N PRO A 281 12.62 4.61 19.28
CA PRO A 281 12.59 5.98 18.79
C PRO A 281 11.53 6.09 17.68
N VAL A 282 10.79 7.21 17.67
CA VAL A 282 9.89 7.57 16.57
C VAL A 282 10.67 7.40 15.27
N TRP A 283 10.14 6.66 14.30
CA TRP A 283 10.82 6.43 13.03
C TRP A 283 11.15 7.80 12.44
N PRO A 284 12.44 8.16 12.27
CA PRO A 284 12.78 9.45 11.72
C PRO A 284 12.28 9.46 10.27
N ARG A 285 11.30 10.31 9.97
CA ARG A 285 10.86 10.60 8.60
C ARG A 285 11.90 11.48 7.89
N ASN A 286 13.14 11.03 7.87
CA ASN A 286 14.20 11.62 7.09
C ASN A 286 14.13 10.96 5.71
N TYR A 287 13.23 11.48 4.87
CA TYR A 287 13.33 11.30 3.42
C TYR A 287 14.42 12.22 2.89
#